data_AF-A0A7W4VXK0-F1
#
_entry.id   AF-A0A7W4VXK0-F1
#
_cell.length_a   1.000
_cell.length_b   1.000
_cell.length_c   1.000
_cell.angle_alpha   90.00
_cell.angle_beta   90.00
_cell.angle_gamma   90.00
#
_symmetry.space_group_name_H-M   'P 1'
#
loop_
_entity.id
_entity.type
_entity.pdbx_description
1 polymer ?
#
loop_
_entity_poly.entity_id
_entity_poly.type
_entity_poly.pdbx_seq_one_letter_code
_entity_poly.pdbx_strand_id
1 'polypeptide(L)' 'MYAALWRLLPGPTWLKVAQALVLVALLTWALLAWVFPAVEPHLPFDRITVGD' A
#
# COMPACT_ATOMS: atom_id res chain seq x y z
N MET A 1 -1.77 -24.61 -1.60
CA MET A 1 -1.39 -23.39 -0.85
C MET A 1 -2.29 -22.19 -1.18
N TYR A 2 -2.67 -21.92 -2.45
CA TYR A 2 -3.64 -20.85 -2.77
C TYR A 2 -5.10 -21.16 -2.38
N ALA A 3 -5.49 -22.44 -2.31
CA ALA A 3 -6.86 -22.85 -1.96
C ALA A 3 -7.27 -22.51 -0.51
N ALA A 4 -6.31 -22.39 0.42
CA ALA A 4 -6.59 -22.02 1.80
C ALA A 4 -6.96 -20.53 1.90
N LEU A 5 -6.23 -19.67 1.19
CA LEU A 5 -6.52 -18.23 1.11
C LEU A 5 -7.89 -17.99 0.45
N TRP A 6 -8.19 -18.73 -0.62
CA TRP A 6 -9.49 -18.66 -1.30
C TRP A 6 -10.65 -19.29 -0.51
N ARG A 7 -10.40 -20.11 0.52
CA ARG A 7 -11.44 -20.64 1.42
C ARG A 7 -11.70 -19.74 2.63
N LEU A 8 -10.73 -18.90 3.01
CA LEU A 8 -10.86 -18.00 4.16
C LEU A 8 -11.69 -16.76 3.84
N LEU A 9 -11.65 -16.27 2.58
CA LEU A 9 -12.49 -15.15 2.18
C LEU A 9 -13.94 -15.61 1.99
N PRO A 10 -14.93 -15.04 2.73
CA PRO A 10 -16.32 -15.39 2.55
C PRO A 10 -16.86 -14.85 1.23
N GLY A 11 -17.65 -15.67 0.52
CA GLY A 11 -18.41 -15.24 -0.65
C GLY A 11 -17.90 -15.70 -2.03
N PRO A 12 -18.60 -15.28 -3.10
CA PRO A 12 -18.34 -15.70 -4.48
C PRO A 12 -17.00 -15.16 -5.00
N THR A 13 -16.48 -15.78 -6.08
CA THR A 13 -15.15 -15.48 -6.65
C THR A 13 -14.93 -13.99 -6.93
N TRP A 14 -15.95 -13.27 -7.40
CA TRP A 14 -15.85 -11.83 -7.69
C TRP A 14 -15.68 -10.98 -6.42
N LEU A 15 -16.32 -11.37 -5.31
CA LEU A 15 -16.22 -10.65 -4.03
C LEU A 15 -14.82 -10.78 -3.45
N LYS A 16 -14.19 -11.94 -3.62
CA LYS A 16 -12.80 -12.18 -3.21
C LYS A 16 -11.82 -11.29 -3.96
N VAL A 17 -12.04 -11.13 -5.27
CA VAL A 17 -11.24 -10.22 -6.10
C VAL A 17 -11.43 -8.77 -5.64
N ALA A 18 -12.68 -8.35 -5.37
CA ALA A 18 -12.96 -7.02 -4.85
C ALA A 18 -12.27 -6.78 -3.49
N GLN A 19 -12.35 -7.74 -2.56
CA GLN A 19 -11.67 -7.66 -1.27
C GLN A 19 -10.14 -7.55 -1.41
N ALA A 20 -9.54 -8.36 -2.30
CA ALA A 20 -8.11 -8.28 -2.57
C ALA A 20 -7.71 -6.89 -3.13
N LEU A 21 -8.50 -6.35 -4.05
CA LEU A 21 -8.28 -5.00 -4.59
C LEU A 21 -8.38 -3.92 -3.49
N VAL A 22 -9.38 -4.02 -2.62
CA VAL A 22 -9.54 -3.10 -1.48
C VAL A 22 -8.33 -3.19 -0.54
N LEU A 23 -7.86 -4.39 -0.22
CA LEU A 23 -6.68 -4.58 0.64
C LEU A 23 -5.43 -3.96 0.03
N VAL A 24 -5.21 -4.15 -1.28
CA VAL A 24 -4.09 -3.52 -1.99
C VAL A 24 -4.24 -1.99 -2.01
N ALA A 25 -5.43 -1.48 -2.28
CA ALA A 25 -5.69 -0.04 -2.27
C ALA A 25 -5.45 0.58 -0.88
N LEU A 26 -5.91 -0.07 0.19
CA LEU A 26 -5.67 0.34 1.56
C LEU A 26 -4.18 0.32 1.91
N LEU A 27 -3.45 -0.71 1.48
CA LEU A 27 -2.00 -0.81 1.70
C LEU A 27 -1.26 0.34 1.01
N THR A 28 -1.57 0.61 -0.26
CA THR A 28 -0.99 1.72 -1.01
C THR A 28 -1.33 3.07 -0.38
N TRP A 29 -2.59 3.26 0.01
CA TRP A 29 -3.03 4.47 0.71
C TRP A 29 -2.30 4.65 2.03
N ALA A 30 -2.15 3.59 2.83
CA ALA A 30 -1.41 3.63 4.08
C ALA A 30 0.08 3.96 3.87
N LEU A 31 0.69 3.39 2.82
CA LEU A 31 2.07 3.74 2.45
C LEU A 31 2.20 5.22 2.10
N LEU A 32 1.28 5.77 1.31
CA LEU A 32 1.35 7.19 0.91
C LEU A 32 0.96 8.14 2.06
N ALA A 33 -0.03 7.79 2.87
CA ALA A 33 -0.54 8.65 3.93
C ALA A 33 0.37 8.65 5.18
N TRP A 34 1.05 7.54 5.47
CA TRP A 34 1.87 7.40 6.68
C TRP A 34 3.34 7.12 6.42
N VAL A 35 3.67 6.20 5.50
CA VAL A 35 5.08 5.83 5.27
C VAL A 35 5.81 6.92 4.51
N PHE A 36 5.20 7.50 3.49
CA PHE A 36 5.80 8.59 2.72
C PHE A 36 6.21 9.78 3.59
N PRO A 37 5.34 10.39 4.43
CA PRO A 37 5.76 11.51 5.29
C PRO A 37 6.80 11.13 6.34
N ALA A 38 6.87 9.86 6.75
CA ALA A 38 7.93 9.38 7.64
C ALA A 38 9.28 9.22 6.92
N VAL A 39 9.25 8.89 5.62
CA VAL A 39 10.45 8.65 4.80
C VAL A 39 10.93 9.92 4.09
N GLU A 40 10.03 10.84 3.75
CA GLU A 40 10.29 12.12 3.08
C GLU A 40 11.51 12.86 3.66
N PRO A 41 11.66 13.07 4.98
CA PRO A 41 12.80 13.79 5.55
C PRO A 41 14.17 13.11 5.34
N HIS A 42 14.17 11.82 5.03
CA HIS A 42 15.38 11.04 4.77
C HIS A 42 15.76 11.03 3.29
N LEU A 43 14.88 11.51 2.41
CA LEU A 43 15.15 11.53 0.99
C LEU A 43 16.07 12.70 0.62
N PRO A 44 17.08 12.48 -0.23
CA PRO A 44 18.04 13.53 -0.61
C PRO A 44 17.46 14.59 -1.56
N PHE A 45 16.14 14.56 -1.82
CA PHE A 45 15.46 15.46 -2.76
C PHE A 45 15.16 16.85 -2.18
N ASP A 46 15.12 16.98 -0.84
CA ASP A 46 14.84 18.25 -0.16
C ASP A 46 16.09 19.10 0.09
N ARG A 47 17.27 18.64 -0.33
CA ARG A 47 18.48 19.46 -0.29
C ARG A 47 18.44 20.50 -1.41
N ILE A 48 17.85 21.65 -1.12
CA ILE A 48 18.01 22.87 -1.93
C ILE A 48 19.48 23.33 -1.78
N THR A 49 20.33 22.94 -2.72
CA THR A 49 21.66 23.55 -2.93
C THR A 49 21.50 24.94 -3.52
N VAL A 50 21.05 25.90 -2.72
CA VAL A 50 21.21 27.33 -3.02
C VAL A 50 22.27 27.86 -2.06
N GLY A 51 23.47 28.09 -2.60
CA GLY A 51 24.60 28.71 -1.89
C GLY A 51 25.79 27.78 -1.70
N ASP A 52 26.58 27.59 -2.75
CA ASP A 52 28.04 27.70 -2.70
C ASP A 52 28.47 28.57 -3.91
#